data_AF-A0A256ZBD1-F1
#
_entry.id   AF-A0A256ZBD1-F1
#
_cell.length_a   1.000
_cell.length_b   1.000
_cell.length_c   1.000
_cell.angle_alpha   90.00
_cell.angle_beta   90.00
_cell.angle_gamma   90.00
#
_symmetry.space_group_name_H-M   'P 1'
#
loop_
_entity.id
_entity.type
_entity.pdbx_description
1 polymer ?
#
loop_
_entity_poly.entity_id
_entity_poly.type
_entity_poly.pdbx_seq_one_letter_code
_entity_poly.pdbx_strand_id
1 'polypeptide(L)'
;MAEVRKISRPAAQAHLKKLSSRGMGRYFRNKGFAIGEGGRAYCRHLIRKHRILETYLCRVLGLPLEKACEEAHNLQYHASEELVERLCEVSGNPSRCPHGLEIPGRV
;
A
#
# COMPACT_ATOMS: atom_id res chain seq x y z
N MET A 1 -1.17 15.18 6.26
CA MET A 1 -1.30 14.96 4.79
C MET A 1 -0.57 16.04 3.99
N ALA A 2 -0.86 17.33 4.21
CA ALA A 2 -0.21 18.44 3.50
C ALA A 2 1.33 18.38 3.57
N GLU A 3 1.89 18.28 4.78
CA GLU A 3 3.35 18.17 5.00
C GLU A 3 3.93 16.89 4.38
N VAL A 4 3.38 15.73 4.74
CA VAL A 4 3.85 14.40 4.26
C VAL A 4 3.85 14.31 2.72
N ARG A 5 2.84 14.89 2.06
CA ARG A 5 2.73 14.89 0.59
C ARG A 5 3.32 16.13 -0.06
N LYS A 6 3.87 17.08 0.71
CA LYS A 6 4.39 18.37 0.25
C LYS A 6 3.38 19.13 -0.65
N ILE A 7 2.11 19.20 -0.23
CA ILE A 7 1.02 19.91 -0.92
C ILE A 7 0.38 20.98 -0.03
N SER A 8 -0.32 21.95 -0.63
CA SER A 8 -1.04 23.00 0.10
C SER A 8 -2.19 22.44 0.95
N ARG A 9 -2.56 23.16 2.02
CA ARG A 9 -3.70 22.79 2.88
C ARG A 9 -5.02 22.69 2.09
N PRO A 10 -5.36 23.62 1.17
CA PRO A 10 -6.54 23.49 0.33
C PRO A 10 -6.51 22.25 -0.57
N ALA A 11 -5.36 21.92 -1.17
CA ALA A 11 -5.20 20.73 -2.01
C ALA A 11 -5.39 19.43 -1.19
N ALA A 12 -4.80 19.36 0.00
CA ALA A 12 -5.01 18.23 0.91
C ALA A 12 -6.50 18.07 1.27
N GLN A 13 -7.21 19.17 1.55
CA GLN A 13 -8.64 19.14 1.83
C GLN A 13 -9.46 18.64 0.63
N ALA A 14 -9.13 19.11 -0.59
CA ALA A 14 -9.78 18.64 -1.81
C ALA A 14 -9.58 17.13 -2.03
N HIS A 15 -8.36 16.62 -1.79
CA HIS A 15 -8.07 15.19 -1.87
C HIS A 15 -8.88 14.37 -0.85
N LEU A 16 -8.97 14.82 0.41
CA LEU A 16 -9.77 14.12 1.42
C LEU A 16 -11.25 14.07 1.07
N LYS A 17 -11.81 15.16 0.53
CA LYS A 17 -13.19 15.18 0.02
C LYS A 17 -13.37 14.18 -1.13
N LYS A 18 -12.42 14.13 -2.07
CA LYS A 18 -12.44 13.18 -3.19
C LYS A 18 -12.40 11.73 -2.69
N LEU A 19 -11.55 11.41 -1.72
CA LEU A 19 -11.52 10.08 -1.10
C LEU A 19 -12.87 9.73 -0.45
N SER A 20 -13.51 10.69 0.21
CA SER A 20 -14.84 10.49 0.79
C SER A 20 -15.90 10.17 -0.27
N SER A 21 -15.90 10.91 -1.39
CA SER A 21 -16.82 10.65 -2.52
C SER A 21 -16.61 9.29 -3.19
N ARG A 22 -15.43 8.67 -3.03
CA ARG A 22 -15.10 7.34 -3.54
C ARG A 22 -15.39 6.21 -2.55
N GLY A 23 -16.08 6.49 -1.44
CA GLY A 23 -16.40 5.48 -0.41
C GLY A 23 -15.19 5.04 0.42
N MET A 24 -14.06 5.72 0.34
CA MET A 24 -12.84 5.34 1.10
C MET A 24 -12.93 5.73 2.58
N GLY A 25 -13.92 6.54 2.96
CA GLY A 25 -14.13 7.00 4.33
C GLY A 25 -14.95 8.28 4.41
N ARG A 26 -14.89 8.94 5.57
CA ARG A 26 -15.64 10.17 5.86
C ARG A 26 -14.71 11.32 6.16
N TYR A 27 -14.84 12.39 5.38
CA TYR A 27 -14.20 13.67 5.68
C TYR A 27 -15.01 14.45 6.72
N PHE A 28 -14.32 15.04 7.70
CA PHE A 28 -14.89 15.92 8.71
C PHE A 28 -14.21 17.30 8.63
N ARG A 29 -15.01 18.34 8.39
CA ARG A 29 -14.52 19.72 8.39
C ARG A 29 -13.79 20.00 9.70
N ASN A 30 -12.57 20.51 9.60
CA ASN A 30 -11.67 20.85 10.72
C ASN A 30 -11.26 19.67 11.64
N LYS A 31 -11.72 18.43 11.40
CA LYS A 31 -11.37 17.24 12.20
C LYS A 31 -10.62 16.15 11.40
N GLY A 32 -10.46 16.32 10.10
CA GLY A 32 -9.67 15.42 9.26
C GLY A 32 -10.51 14.36 8.55
N PHE A 33 -10.07 13.11 8.57
CA PHE A 33 -10.67 12.03 7.78
C PHE A 33 -10.66 10.72 8.57
N ALA A 34 -11.80 10.04 8.65
CA ALA A 34 -11.88 8.68 9.17
C ALA A 34 -11.95 7.69 8.01
N ILE A 35 -11.03 6.72 7.98
CA ILE A 35 -11.01 5.67 6.97
C ILE A 35 -12.24 4.77 7.17
N GLY A 36 -12.96 4.49 6.09
CA GLY A 36 -14.10 3.57 6.07
C GLY A 36 -13.68 2.14 5.81
N GLU A 37 -14.63 1.21 5.74
CA GLU A 37 -14.33 -0.20 5.47
C GLU A 37 -13.71 -0.42 4.09
N GLY A 38 -14.24 0.21 3.05
CA GLY A 38 -13.66 0.15 1.70
C GLY A 38 -12.23 0.69 1.65
N GLY A 39 -11.96 1.78 2.37
CA GLY A 39 -10.60 2.32 2.50
C GLY A 39 -9.65 1.38 3.24
N ARG A 40 -10.11 0.74 4.32
CA ARG A 40 -9.32 -0.27 5.05
C ARG A 40 -9.04 -1.49 4.17
N ALA A 41 -10.02 -1.99 3.43
CA ALA A 41 -9.84 -3.09 2.50
C ALA A 41 -8.80 -2.75 1.42
N TYR A 42 -8.93 -1.57 0.80
CA TYR A 42 -7.95 -1.09 -0.19
C TYR A 42 -6.54 -0.94 0.40
N CYS A 43 -6.40 -0.38 1.61
CA CYS A 43 -5.10 -0.27 2.27
C CYS A 43 -4.48 -1.63 2.58
N ARG A 44 -5.26 -2.59 3.11
CA ARG A 44 -4.77 -3.96 3.36
C ARG A 44 -4.27 -4.61 2.08
N HIS A 45 -5.05 -4.46 1.02
CA HIS A 45 -4.72 -4.97 -0.30
C HIS A 45 -3.41 -4.36 -0.85
N LEU A 46 -3.26 -3.03 -0.78
CA LEU A 46 -2.03 -2.35 -1.20
C LEU A 46 -0.80 -2.76 -0.38
N ILE A 47 -0.96 -2.90 0.95
CA ILE A 47 0.11 -3.37 1.85
C ILE A 47 0.53 -4.80 1.50
N ARG A 48 -0.42 -5.68 1.18
CA ARG A 48 -0.12 -7.05 0.72
C ARG A 48 0.75 -7.02 -0.54
N LYS A 49 0.37 -6.24 -1.55
CA LYS A 49 1.15 -6.11 -2.80
C LYS A 49 2.56 -5.60 -2.54
N HIS A 50 2.68 -4.52 -1.78
CA HIS A 50 3.97 -3.95 -1.40
C HIS A 50 4.89 -5.02 -0.78
N ARG A 51 4.39 -5.70 0.26
CA ARG A 51 5.17 -6.67 1.02
C ARG A 51 5.56 -7.88 0.19
N ILE A 52 4.71 -8.36 -0.71
CA ILE A 52 5.03 -9.48 -1.60
C ILE A 52 6.08 -9.06 -2.64
N LEU A 53 5.89 -7.91 -3.29
CA LEU A 53 6.86 -7.37 -4.25
C LEU A 53 8.22 -7.19 -3.60
N GLU A 54 8.26 -6.52 -2.45
CA GLU A 54 9.48 -6.32 -1.67
C GLU A 54 10.15 -7.65 -1.29
N THR A 55 9.36 -8.64 -0.87
CA THR A 55 9.88 -9.97 -0.52
C THR A 55 10.53 -10.64 -1.72
N TYR A 56 9.87 -10.62 -2.88
CA TYR A 56 10.40 -11.20 -4.11
C TYR A 56 11.68 -10.48 -4.55
N LEU A 57 11.64 -9.15 -4.64
CA LEU A 57 12.77 -8.33 -5.06
C LEU A 57 13.98 -8.53 -4.14
N CYS A 58 13.76 -8.63 -2.83
CA CYS A 58 14.84 -8.83 -1.87
C CYS A 58 15.35 -10.28 -1.85
N ARG A 59 14.47 -11.27 -1.68
CA ARG A 59 14.88 -12.67 -1.45
C ARG A 59 15.23 -13.44 -2.73
N VAL A 60 14.56 -13.12 -3.84
CA VAL A 60 14.73 -13.85 -5.11
C VAL A 60 15.68 -13.11 -6.04
N LEU A 61 15.51 -11.79 -6.21
CA LEU A 61 16.39 -10.99 -7.07
C LEU A 61 17.62 -10.44 -6.35
N GLY A 62 17.71 -10.55 -5.02
CA GLY A 62 18.88 -10.14 -4.26
C GLY A 62 19.05 -8.62 -4.12
N LEU A 63 17.98 -7.82 -4.31
CA LEU A 63 18.07 -6.38 -4.08
C LEU A 63 18.30 -6.09 -2.58
N PRO A 64 19.12 -5.07 -2.26
CA PRO A 64 19.19 -4.52 -0.91
C PRO A 64 17.80 -4.12 -0.41
N LEU A 65 17.54 -4.31 0.88
CA LEU A 65 16.23 -4.13 1.50
C LEU A 65 15.60 -2.76 1.17
N GLU A 66 16.36 -1.69 1.34
CA GLU A 66 15.91 -0.32 1.10
C GLU A 66 15.54 -0.11 -0.37
N LYS A 67 16.32 -0.69 -1.29
CA LYS A 67 16.05 -0.58 -2.73
C LYS A 67 14.84 -1.41 -3.14
N ALA A 68 14.70 -2.61 -2.60
CA ALA A 68 13.53 -3.46 -2.81
C ALA A 68 12.23 -2.77 -2.33
N CYS A 69 12.29 -2.07 -1.20
CA CYS A 69 11.17 -1.29 -0.67
C CYS A 69 10.79 -0.12 -1.58
N GLU A 70 11.77 0.62 -2.09
CA GLU A 70 11.55 1.71 -3.04
C GLU A 70 10.89 1.19 -4.34
N GLU A 71 11.42 0.13 -4.93
CA GLU A 71 10.85 -0.47 -6.15
C GLU A 71 9.45 -1.03 -5.90
N ALA A 72 9.22 -1.70 -4.78
CA ALA A 72 7.89 -2.18 -4.39
C ALA A 72 6.89 -1.01 -4.24
N HIS A 73 7.31 0.14 -3.70
CA HIS A 73 6.48 1.34 -3.60
C HIS A 73 6.03 1.86 -4.98
N ASN A 74 6.90 1.79 -5.98
CA ASN A 74 6.60 2.22 -7.34
C ASN A 74 5.70 1.20 -8.05
N LEU A 75 5.98 -0.09 -7.89
CA LEU A 75 5.29 -1.17 -8.62
C LEU A 75 3.91 -1.54 -8.06
N GLN A 76 3.67 -1.36 -6.75
CA GLN A 76 2.44 -1.83 -6.08
C GLN A 76 1.12 -1.33 -6.68
N TYR A 77 1.13 -0.15 -7.33
CA TYR A 77 -0.07 0.43 -7.96
C TYR A 77 -0.33 -0.10 -9.38
N HIS A 78 0.66 -0.77 -9.98
CA HIS A 78 0.65 -1.21 -11.38
C HIS A 78 0.69 -2.74 -11.53
N ALA A 79 1.25 -3.45 -10.56
CA ALA A 79 1.27 -4.91 -10.56
C ALA A 79 -0.17 -5.47 -10.58
N SER A 80 -0.46 -6.44 -11.44
CA SER A 80 -1.74 -7.15 -11.43
C SER A 80 -1.84 -8.07 -10.21
N GLU A 81 -3.06 -8.48 -9.87
CA GLU A 81 -3.30 -9.48 -8.81
C GLU A 81 -2.62 -10.81 -9.14
N GLU A 82 -2.76 -11.28 -10.37
CA GLU A 82 -2.15 -12.50 -10.86
C GLU A 82 -0.62 -12.48 -10.72
N LEU A 83 0.02 -11.37 -11.10
CA LEU A 83 1.45 -11.21 -10.93
C LEU A 83 1.84 -11.31 -9.45
N VAL A 84 1.16 -10.57 -8.57
CA VAL A 84 1.48 -10.57 -7.14
C VAL A 84 1.32 -11.95 -6.53
N GLU A 85 0.25 -12.69 -6.88
CA GLU A 85 0.07 -14.04 -6.37
C GLU A 85 1.17 -14.98 -6.88
N ARG A 86 1.56 -14.88 -8.16
CA ARG A 86 2.67 -15.68 -8.69
C ARG A 86 4.00 -15.37 -7.99
N LEU A 87 4.27 -14.10 -7.72
CA LEU A 87 5.47 -13.69 -6.97
C LEU A 87 5.43 -14.20 -5.52
N CYS A 88 4.25 -14.24 -4.89
CA CYS A 88 4.06 -14.80 -3.55
C CYS A 88 4.42 -16.29 -3.51
N GLU A 89 3.94 -17.06 -4.50
CA GLU A 89 4.24 -18.48 -4.64
C GLU A 89 5.74 -18.73 -4.86
N VAL A 90 6.35 -18.01 -5.80
CA VAL A 90 7.79 -18.11 -6.09
C VAL A 90 8.63 -17.72 -4.86
N SER A 91 8.14 -16.82 -4.02
CA SER A 91 8.80 -16.44 -2.76
C SER A 91 8.57 -17.42 -1.61
N GLY A 92 7.92 -18.57 -1.85
CA GLY A 92 7.67 -19.60 -0.83
C GLY A 92 6.49 -19.29 0.09
N ASN A 93 5.49 -18.52 -0.36
CA ASN A 93 4.30 -18.12 0.41
C ASN A 93 4.63 -17.52 1.79
N PRO A 94 5.40 -16.41 1.81
CA PRO A 94 5.85 -15.79 3.06
C PRO A 94 4.68 -15.25 3.90
N SER A 95 4.76 -15.41 5.22
CA SER A 95 3.83 -14.76 6.17
C SER A 95 4.31 -13.40 6.66
N ARG A 96 5.58 -13.06 6.44
CA ARG A 96 6.23 -11.78 6.82
C ARG A 96 7.16 -11.28 5.73
N CYS A 97 7.18 -9.97 5.53
CA CYS A 97 8.12 -9.32 4.60
C CYS A 97 9.54 -9.23 5.20
N PRO A 98 10.56 -8.84 4.42
CA PRO A 98 11.93 -8.67 4.88
C PRO A 98 12.11 -7.72 6.07
N HIS A 99 11.26 -6.70 6.23
CA HIS A 99 11.22 -5.84 7.43
C HIS A 99 10.61 -6.53 8.69
N GLY A 100 10.17 -7.79 8.58
CA GLY A 100 9.55 -8.54 9.68
C GLY A 100 8.06 -8.28 9.91
N LEU A 101 7.43 -7.45 9.07
CA LEU A 101 6.01 -7.11 9.16
C LEU A 101 5.12 -8.18 8.49
N GLU A 102 3.98 -8.50 9.09
CA GLU A 102 3.05 -9.52 8.58
C GLU A 102 2.55 -9.22 7.18
N ILE A 103 2.35 -10.22 6.33
CA ILE A 103 1.70 -10.02 5.02
C ILE A 103 0.19 -10.18 5.23
N PRO A 104 -0.63 -9.15 4.95
CA PRO A 104 -2.07 -9.28 5.09
C PRO A 104 -2.61 -10.44 4.24
N GLY A 105 -3.58 -11.16 4.79
CA GLY A 105 -4.29 -12.23 4.08
C GLY A 105 -5.09 -11.71 2.87
N ARG A 106 -5.57 -12.65 2.06
CA ARG A 106 -6.56 -12.36 1.01
C ARG A 106 -7.86 -11.91 1.69
N VAL A 107 -8.44 -10.82 1.20
CA VAL A 107 -9.73 -10.28 1.67
C VAL A 107 -10.79 -10.60 0.64
#